data_AF-A0A699RBU5-F1
#
_entry.id   AF-A0A699RBU5-F1
#
_cell.length_a   1.000
_cell.length_b   1.000
_cell.length_c   1.000
_cell.angle_alpha   90.00
_cell.angle_beta   90.00
_cell.angle_gamma   90.00
#
_symmetry.space_group_name_H-M   'P 1'
#
loop_
_entity.id
_entity.type
_entity.pdbx_description
1 polymer ?
#
loop_
_entity_poly.entity_id
_entity_poly.type
_entity_poly.pdbx_seq_one_letter_code
_entity_poly.pdbx_strand_id
1 'polypeptide(L)'
;MLSFVDRLPLKRASTSEAPAMTQAAIRKLVADSVTAALEAQAATMANANNPNRNIGPTGIHVVKTGNYKEFISCQPFYFNGAEGAVGLIRWFERTKSVFSRSRCTEEK
;
A
#
# COMPACT_ATOMS: atom_id res chain seq x y z
N MET A 1 -33.80 67.02 -6.57
CA MET A 1 -34.34 66.09 -5.55
C MET A 1 -33.22 65.12 -5.18
N LEU A 2 -32.59 65.32 -4.02
CA LEU A 2 -31.60 64.39 -3.46
C LEU A 2 -32.35 63.31 -2.67
N SER A 3 -32.34 62.07 -3.13
CA SER A 3 -32.89 60.94 -2.39
C SER A 3 -31.78 60.07 -1.81
N PHE A 4 -31.59 60.27 -0.50
CA PHE A 4 -31.39 59.25 0.52
C PHE A 4 -30.31 58.19 0.28
N VAL A 5 -29.15 58.46 0.88
CA VAL A 5 -28.23 57.45 1.40
C VAL A 5 -29.00 56.64 2.45
N ASP A 6 -29.37 55.41 2.14
CA ASP A 6 -29.76 54.46 3.19
C ASP A 6 -29.60 53.00 2.79
N ARG A 7 -28.89 52.30 3.66
CA ARG A 7 -28.81 50.84 3.84
C ARG A 7 -27.91 50.05 2.88
N LEU A 8 -26.62 49.97 3.25
CA LEU A 8 -25.94 48.68 3.18
C LEU A 8 -26.50 47.76 4.29
N PRO A 9 -26.77 46.49 3.95
CA PRO A 9 -26.48 45.42 4.88
C PRO A 9 -25.48 44.44 4.27
N LEU A 10 -24.27 44.52 4.83
CA LEU A 10 -23.42 43.40 5.25
C LEU A 10 -23.41 42.14 4.36
N LYS A 11 -22.35 42.06 3.54
CA LYS A 11 -21.59 40.86 3.16
C LYS A 11 -22.18 39.53 3.66
N ARG A 12 -22.94 38.81 2.82
CA ARG A 12 -23.07 37.37 3.00
C ARG A 12 -21.84 36.68 2.43
N ALA A 13 -20.78 36.64 3.23
CA ALA A 13 -19.81 35.58 3.10
C ALA A 13 -20.48 34.30 3.61
N SER A 14 -21.16 33.57 2.72
CA SER A 14 -21.37 32.14 2.95
C SER A 14 -20.07 31.43 2.62
N THR A 15 -19.07 31.63 3.49
CA THR A 15 -17.99 30.66 3.62
C THR A 15 -18.61 29.46 4.30
N SER A 16 -19.14 28.53 3.51
CA SER A 16 -19.22 27.15 3.96
C SER A 16 -17.76 26.73 4.17
N GLU A 17 -17.34 26.77 5.42
CA GLU A 17 -16.09 26.17 5.84
C GLU A 17 -16.30 24.65 5.80
N ALA A 18 -16.27 24.10 4.58
CA ALA A 18 -15.93 22.69 4.44
C ALA A 18 -14.61 22.51 5.19
N PRO A 19 -14.49 21.53 6.11
CA PRO A 19 -13.24 21.32 6.83
C PRO A 19 -12.15 21.19 5.77
N ALA A 20 -11.25 22.17 5.73
CA ALA A 20 -10.12 22.10 4.83
C ALA A 20 -9.37 20.84 5.25
N MET A 21 -9.51 19.75 4.48
CA MET A 21 -8.82 18.51 4.77
C MET A 21 -7.33 18.83 4.73
N THR A 22 -6.77 19.02 5.91
CA THR A 22 -5.39 19.44 6.03
C THR A 22 -4.51 18.31 5.51
N GLN A 23 -3.35 18.67 4.97
CA GLN A 23 -2.37 17.66 4.55
C GLN A 23 -2.01 16.70 5.71
N ALA A 24 -2.06 17.19 6.95
CA ALA A 24 -1.89 16.37 8.15
C ALA A 24 -2.99 15.32 8.32
N ALA A 25 -4.26 15.67 8.09
CA ALA A 25 -5.38 14.72 8.14
C ALA A 25 -5.26 13.63 7.07
N ILE A 26 -4.84 13.99 5.85
CA ILE A 26 -4.60 13.03 4.76
C ILE A 26 -3.46 12.08 5.13
N ARG A 27 -2.33 12.62 5.61
CA ARG A 27 -1.18 11.80 6.05
C ARG A 27 -1.56 10.84 7.18
N LYS A 28 -2.38 11.31 8.12
CA LYS A 28 -2.87 10.49 9.23
C LYS A 28 -3.75 9.34 8.71
N LEU A 29 -4.69 9.63 7.82
CA LEU A 29 -5.56 8.62 7.23
C LEU A 29 -4.77 7.55 6.44
N VAL A 30 -3.72 7.95 5.70
CA VAL A 30 -2.82 7.01 5.03
C VAL A 30 -2.10 6.13 6.04
N ALA A 31 -1.51 6.70 7.10
CA ALA A 31 -0.81 5.94 8.13
C ALA A 31 -1.74 4.95 8.85
N ASP A 32 -2.95 5.38 9.21
CA ASP A 32 -3.96 4.54 9.86
C ASP A 32 -4.38 3.39 8.94
N SER A 33 -4.58 3.65 7.63
CA SER A 33 -4.95 2.62 6.66
C SER A 33 -3.85 1.57 6.44
N VAL A 34 -2.58 2.00 6.37
CA VAL A 34 -1.43 1.10 6.23
C VAL A 34 -1.28 0.23 7.49
N THR A 35 -1.46 0.82 8.67
CA THR A 35 -1.41 0.11 9.94
C THR A 35 -2.52 -0.96 10.01
N ALA A 36 -3.76 -0.59 9.68
CA ALA A 36 -4.89 -1.52 9.68
C ALA A 36 -4.69 -2.67 8.67
N ALA A 37 -4.16 -2.39 7.48
CA ALA A 37 -3.87 -3.41 6.48
C ALA A 37 -2.79 -4.40 6.95
N LEU A 38 -1.76 -3.91 7.63
CA LEU A 38 -0.69 -4.74 8.19
C LEU A 38 -1.20 -5.64 9.32
N GLU A 39 -2.03 -5.11 10.23
CA GLU A 39 -2.68 -5.90 11.28
C GLU A 39 -3.60 -6.98 10.71
N ALA A 40 -4.41 -6.64 9.70
CA ALA A 40 -5.26 -7.60 9.01
C ALA A 40 -4.46 -8.72 8.32
N GLN A 41 -3.32 -8.37 7.71
CA GLN A 41 -2.41 -9.35 7.11
C GLN A 41 -1.80 -10.26 8.18
N ALA A 42 -1.35 -9.71 9.31
CA ALA A 42 -0.81 -10.48 10.42
C ALA A 42 -1.85 -11.46 11.01
N ALA A 43 -3.08 -11.02 11.21
CA ALA A 43 -4.18 -11.87 11.67
C ALA A 43 -4.51 -12.99 10.66
N THR A 44 -4.45 -12.69 9.37
CA THR A 44 -4.66 -13.68 8.30
C THR A 44 -3.55 -14.75 8.32
N MET A 45 -2.29 -14.35 8.49
CA MET A 45 -1.16 -15.27 8.63
C MET A 45 -1.27 -16.13 9.90
N ALA A 46 -1.73 -15.56 11.02
CA ALA A 46 -1.94 -16.32 12.25
C ALA A 46 -3.03 -17.40 12.11
N ASN A 47 -4.13 -17.10 11.39
CA ASN A 47 -5.19 -18.07 11.07
C ASN A 47 -4.71 -19.19 10.11
N ALA A 48 -3.84 -18.86 9.14
CA ALA A 48 -3.28 -19.85 8.22
C ALA A 48 -2.43 -20.93 8.93
N ASN A 49 -1.90 -20.63 10.13
CA ASN A 49 -1.14 -21.58 10.95
C ASN A 49 -2.01 -22.55 11.77
N ASN A 50 -3.34 -22.58 11.57
CA ASN A 50 -4.19 -23.61 12.16
C ASN A 50 -4.05 -24.94 11.40
N PRO A 51 -3.51 -26.01 12.01
CA PRO A 51 -3.32 -27.30 11.35
C PRO A 51 -4.63 -28.07 11.06
N ASN A 52 -5.80 -27.58 11.51
CA ASN A 52 -7.08 -28.29 11.42
C ASN A 52 -7.96 -27.92 10.20
N ARG A 53 -7.44 -27.15 9.22
CA ARG A 53 -8.21 -26.93 7.98
C ARG A 53 -7.83 -27.96 6.94
N ASN A 54 -8.71 -28.96 6.80
CA ASN A 54 -8.85 -29.86 5.66
C ASN A 54 -9.09 -29.06 4.37
N ILE A 55 -8.08 -28.34 3.91
CA ILE A 55 -8.01 -27.78 2.57
C ILE A 55 -7.14 -28.78 1.81
N GLY A 56 -7.71 -29.43 0.80
CA GLY A 56 -7.00 -30.36 -0.08
C GLY A 56 -5.75 -29.71 -0.70
N PRO A 57 -4.94 -30.47 -1.46
CA PRO A 57 -3.64 -30.02 -1.97
C PRO A 57 -3.83 -28.91 -3.01
N THR A 58 -4.07 -27.70 -2.56
CA THR A 58 -4.13 -26.50 -3.38
C THR A 58 -3.55 -25.39 -2.54
N GLY A 59 -2.21 -25.33 -2.59
CA GLY A 59 -1.45 -24.15 -2.25
C GLY A 59 -1.65 -23.67 -0.82
N ILE A 60 -1.20 -24.47 0.16
CA ILE A 60 -0.51 -23.83 1.27
C ILE A 60 0.67 -23.12 0.61
N HIS A 61 0.50 -21.82 0.32
CA HIS A 61 1.64 -20.93 0.18
C HIS A 61 2.29 -20.95 1.57
N VAL A 62 3.09 -21.98 1.81
CA VAL A 62 4.15 -21.91 2.78
C VAL A 62 4.87 -20.64 2.37
N VAL A 63 4.75 -19.61 3.19
CA VAL A 63 5.58 -18.42 3.08
C VAL A 63 6.98 -18.93 3.34
N LYS A 64 7.59 -19.47 2.29
CA LYS A 64 8.95 -19.94 2.27
C LYS A 64 9.75 -18.67 2.42
N THR A 65 10.32 -18.48 3.60
CA THR A 65 11.29 -17.42 3.86
C THR A 65 12.45 -17.65 2.89
N GLY A 66 12.36 -17.09 1.70
CA GLY A 66 13.38 -17.21 0.67
C GLY A 66 14.67 -16.63 1.24
N ASN A 67 15.73 -17.42 1.23
CA ASN A 67 17.03 -16.96 1.71
C ASN A 67 17.57 -15.91 0.73
N TYR A 68 18.21 -14.84 1.23
CA TYR A 68 18.87 -13.85 0.37
C TYR A 68 19.82 -14.48 -0.66
N LYS A 69 20.47 -15.60 -0.31
CA LYS A 69 21.33 -16.36 -1.23
C LYS A 69 20.57 -16.95 -2.42
N GLU A 70 19.38 -17.52 -2.20
CA GLU A 70 18.51 -18.02 -3.27
C GLU A 70 18.01 -16.87 -4.15
N PHE A 71 17.70 -15.73 -3.53
CA PHE A 71 17.29 -14.54 -4.27
C PHE A 71 18.37 -14.06 -5.25
N ILE A 72 19.64 -13.99 -4.81
CA ILE A 72 20.76 -13.56 -5.65
C ILE A 72 21.12 -14.61 -6.71
N SER A 73 20.96 -15.91 -6.43
CA SER A 73 21.25 -16.97 -7.41
C SER A 73 20.32 -16.97 -8.62
N CYS A 74 19.09 -16.45 -8.47
CA CYS A 74 18.15 -16.26 -9.57
C CYS A 74 18.47 -15.04 -10.46
N GLN A 75 19.61 -14.36 -10.21
CA GLN A 75 20.10 -13.21 -10.97
C GLN A 75 19.04 -12.08 -11.10
N PRO A 76 18.69 -11.43 -9.97
CA PRO A 76 17.67 -10.40 -9.97
C PRO A 76 18.16 -9.17 -10.73
N PHE A 77 17.21 -8.43 -11.32
CA PHE A 77 17.51 -7.14 -11.93
C PHE A 77 17.80 -6.11 -10.83
N TYR A 78 18.78 -5.23 -11.04
CA TYR A 78 19.04 -4.12 -10.11
C TYR A 78 18.03 -2.99 -10.29
N PHE A 79 17.58 -2.39 -9.19
CA PHE A 79 16.80 -1.15 -9.19
C PHE A 79 17.73 0.04 -9.03
N ASN A 80 17.64 1.01 -9.95
CA ASN A 80 18.51 2.18 -10.01
C ASN A 80 17.91 3.42 -9.34
N GLY A 81 16.74 3.33 -8.71
CA GLY A 81 16.15 4.41 -7.90
C GLY A 81 15.57 5.61 -8.68
N ALA A 82 15.75 5.67 -10.00
CA ALA A 82 15.42 6.86 -10.80
C ALA A 82 13.91 7.03 -11.08
N GLU A 83 13.15 5.95 -11.05
CA GLU A 83 11.73 5.91 -11.47
C GLU A 83 10.74 6.04 -10.28
N GLY A 84 11.23 6.29 -9.06
CA GLY A 84 10.38 6.46 -7.86
C GLY A 84 9.47 5.26 -7.57
N ALA A 85 8.27 5.52 -7.05
CA ALA A 85 7.32 4.46 -6.68
C ALA A 85 6.86 3.60 -7.87
N VAL A 86 6.69 4.21 -9.05
CA VAL A 86 6.30 3.51 -10.28
C VAL A 86 7.39 2.53 -10.70
N GLY A 87 8.65 2.96 -10.66
CA GLY A 87 9.80 2.11 -10.91
C GLY A 87 9.93 0.97 -9.92
N LEU A 88 9.68 1.25 -8.64
CA LEU A 88 9.75 0.25 -7.59
C LEU A 88 8.71 -0.86 -7.80
N ILE A 89 7.46 -0.51 -8.11
CA ILE A 89 6.39 -1.48 -8.41
C ILE A 89 6.77 -2.34 -9.62
N ARG A 90 7.22 -1.69 -10.71
CA ARG A 90 7.62 -2.39 -11.94
C ARG A 90 8.80 -3.32 -11.73
N TRP A 91 9.78 -2.92 -10.91
CA TRP A 91 10.91 -3.74 -10.52
C TRP A 91 10.47 -4.96 -9.72
N PHE A 92 9.53 -4.79 -8.77
CA PHE A 92 8.99 -5.88 -7.96
C PHE A 92 8.29 -6.94 -8.82
N GLU A 93 7.45 -6.50 -9.77
CA GLU A 93 6.75 -7.39 -10.71
C GLU A 93 7.73 -8.14 -11.63
N ARG A 94 8.77 -7.45 -12.13
CA ARG A 94 9.81 -8.09 -12.93
C ARG A 94 10.57 -9.15 -12.15
N THR A 95 10.89 -8.87 -10.88
CA THR A 95 11.64 -9.77 -10.01
C THR A 95 10.82 -11.02 -9.67
N LYS A 96 9.51 -10.87 -9.38
CA LYS A 96 8.58 -11.99 -9.22
C LYS A 96 8.51 -12.87 -10.48
N SER A 97 8.47 -12.26 -11.66
CA SER A 97 8.42 -13.01 -12.93
C SER A 97 9.69 -13.82 -13.19
N VAL A 98 10.88 -13.25 -12.92
CA VAL A 98 12.14 -13.98 -12.99
C VAL A 98 12.14 -15.16 -12.03
N PHE A 99 11.74 -14.93 -10.78
CA PHE A 99 11.69 -15.96 -9.75
C PHE A 99 10.76 -17.13 -10.13
N SER A 100 9.57 -16.82 -10.67
CA SER A 100 8.63 -17.84 -11.15
C SER A 100 9.18 -18.67 -12.33
N ARG A 101 10.10 -18.12 -13.11
CA ARG A 101 10.68 -18.78 -14.29
C ARG A 101 12.02 -19.45 -14.00
N SER A 102 12.74 -18.98 -12.98
CA SER A 102 14.00 -19.56 -12.57
C SER A 102 13.72 -20.88 -11.86
N ARG A 103 14.38 -21.96 -12.31
CA ARG A 103 14.40 -23.25 -11.60
C ARG A 103 15.26 -23.17 -10.33
N CYS A 104 15.23 -22.04 -9.61
CA CYS A 104 15.93 -21.91 -8.34
C CYS A 104 15.39 -23.00 -7.43
N THR A 105 16.25 -23.99 -7.18
CA THR A 105 15.89 -25.16 -6.39
C THR A 105 15.62 -24.68 -4.99
N GLU A 106 14.42 -24.98 -4.52
CA GLU A 106 14.05 -24.90 -3.13
C GLU A 106 15.11 -25.62 -2.28
N GLU A 107 15.99 -24.88 -1.57
CA GLU A 107 16.77 -25.52 -0.52
C GLU A 107 15.80 -25.97 0.59
N LYS A 108 16.13 -27.12 1.18
CA LYS A 108 15.33 -27.84 2.17
C LYS A 108 15.74 -27.45 3.58
#